data_AF-A0AAV1Q3D1-F1
#
_entry.id   AF-A0AAV1Q3D1-F1
#
_cell.length_a   1.000
_cell.length_b   1.000
_cell.length_c   1.000
_cell.angle_alpha   90.00
_cell.angle_beta   90.00
_cell.angle_gamma   90.00
#
_symmetry.space_group_name_H-M   'P 1'
#
loop_
_entity.id
_entity.type
_entity.pdbx_description
1 polymer ?
#
loop_
_entity_poly.entity_id
_entity_poly.type
_entity_poly.pdbx_seq_one_letter_code
_entity_poly.pdbx_strand_id
1 'polypeptide(L)'
;MALVQGIGKVAQNMPLDPVLATARSIYRKCQDVKKNAEQCNQIKLMVQELEKLLKPVEEKEWSEVSENMNSALLEVKSVLESANEFIKKCTDSNKVKLMVKSSGFLEEFNTLNQKLSSVLVTACNAMREQLEEKEKKLAQKEVEITKKEIAMTLKEIEMTQKEVEMDEKNRILARQQEIIQHLEARSFCVVL
;
A
#
# COMPACT_ATOMS: atom_id res chain seq x y z
N MET A 1 34.47 -4.51 -16.94
CA MET A 1 33.40 -3.62 -17.43
C MET A 1 32.26 -4.48 -17.95
N ALA A 2 31.14 -4.54 -17.23
CA ALA A 2 29.87 -5.02 -17.78
C ALA A 2 28.75 -4.24 -17.08
N LEU A 3 28.45 -3.08 -17.68
CA LEU A 3 27.24 -2.31 -17.43
C LEU A 3 26.08 -3.07 -18.09
N VAL A 4 25.21 -3.69 -17.31
CA VAL A 4 23.85 -3.96 -17.76
C VAL A 4 22.94 -3.03 -16.99
N GLN A 5 22.64 -1.91 -17.65
CA GLN A 5 21.64 -0.95 -17.24
C GLN A 5 20.29 -1.68 -17.17
N GLY A 6 19.84 -1.96 -15.95
CA GLY A 6 18.42 -2.19 -15.68
C GLY A 6 17.70 -0.88 -15.91
N ILE A 7 17.15 -0.71 -17.12
CA ILE A 7 16.22 0.37 -17.43
C ILE A 7 15.02 0.15 -16.51
N GLY A 8 14.98 0.92 -15.42
CA GLY A 8 13.80 1.03 -14.59
C GLY A 8 12.65 1.47 -15.49
N LYS A 9 11.73 0.55 -15.79
CA LYS A 9 10.39 0.92 -16.22
C LYS A 9 9.84 1.79 -15.10
N VAL A 10 9.87 3.11 -15.31
CA VAL A 10 9.04 4.03 -14.55
C VAL A 10 7.62 3.58 -14.85
N ALA A 11 7.02 2.82 -13.94
CA ALA A 11 5.62 2.49 -14.01
C ALA A 11 4.89 3.84 -13.98
N GLN A 12 4.47 4.33 -15.15
CA GLN A 12 3.55 5.45 -15.21
C GLN A 12 2.28 4.96 -14.52
N ASN A 13 2.07 5.41 -13.29
CA ASN A 13 0.83 5.17 -12.57
C ASN A 13 -0.30 5.64 -13.50
N MET A 14 -1.27 4.76 -13.77
CA MET A 14 -2.42 5.16 -14.56
C MET A 14 -3.12 6.32 -13.83
N PRO A 15 -3.40 7.45 -14.49
CA PRO A 15 -4.23 8.48 -13.88
C PRO A 15 -5.61 7.91 -13.59
N LEU A 16 -6.08 8.04 -12.34
CA LEU A 16 -7.40 7.57 -11.91
C LEU A 16 -8.52 8.50 -12.38
N ASP A 17 -8.23 9.80 -12.58
CA ASP A 17 -9.22 10.80 -12.96
C ASP A 17 -10.05 10.43 -14.21
N PRO A 18 -9.46 9.94 -15.31
CA PRO A 18 -10.22 9.51 -16.49
C PRO A 18 -11.15 8.32 -16.21
N VAL A 19 -10.73 7.40 -15.33
CA VAL A 19 -11.52 6.22 -14.95
C VAL A 19 -12.73 6.68 -14.13
N LEU A 20 -12.50 7.50 -13.11
CA LEU A 20 -13.54 8.07 -12.26
C LEU A 20 -14.48 8.99 -13.04
N ALA A 21 -13.97 9.80 -13.97
CA ALA A 21 -14.79 10.64 -14.84
C ALA A 21 -15.72 9.79 -15.73
N THR A 22 -15.22 8.68 -16.26
CA THR A 22 -16.02 7.75 -17.08
C THR A 22 -17.10 7.08 -16.23
N ALA A 23 -16.76 6.61 -15.03
CA ALA A 23 -17.70 6.07 -14.06
C ALA A 23 -18.83 7.07 -13.75
N ARG A 24 -18.50 8.31 -13.39
CA ARG A 24 -19.51 9.36 -13.12
C ARG A 24 -20.39 9.67 -14.35
N SER A 25 -19.82 9.64 -15.56
CA SER A 25 -20.59 9.80 -16.80
C SER A 25 -21.63 8.69 -16.98
N ILE A 26 -21.24 7.43 -16.76
CA ILE A 26 -22.17 6.28 -16.84
C ILE A 26 -23.27 6.43 -15.80
N TYR A 27 -22.90 6.75 -14.56
CA TYR A 27 -23.85 6.96 -13.47
C TYR A 27 -24.96 7.95 -13.86
N ARG A 28 -24.57 9.14 -14.34
CA ARG A 28 -25.52 10.18 -14.76
C ARG A 28 -26.42 9.71 -15.90
N LYS A 29 -25.84 9.08 -16.92
CA LYS A 29 -26.64 8.57 -18.06
C LYS A 29 -27.65 7.52 -17.63
N CYS A 30 -27.27 6.63 -16.71
CA CYS A 30 -28.15 5.60 -16.15
C CYS A 30 -29.27 6.19 -15.27
N GLN A 31 -29.04 7.35 -14.64
CA GLN A 31 -30.02 8.02 -13.78
C GLN A 31 -31.24 8.53 -14.56
N ASP A 32 -31.03 8.97 -15.80
CA ASP A 32 -32.07 9.60 -16.62
C ASP A 32 -32.88 8.57 -17.47
N VAL A 33 -32.55 7.28 -17.41
CA VAL A 33 -33.19 6.26 -18.25
C VAL A 33 -34.51 5.76 -17.64
N LYS A 34 -35.61 6.00 -18.35
CA LYS A 34 -36.94 5.48 -17.96
C LYS A 34 -37.18 4.02 -18.39
N LYS A 35 -36.53 3.55 -19.44
CA LYS A 35 -36.64 2.17 -19.94
C LYS A 35 -35.47 1.33 -19.43
N ASN A 36 -35.70 0.05 -19.10
CA ASN A 36 -34.67 -0.83 -18.51
C ASN A 36 -34.06 -0.22 -17.23
N ALA A 37 -34.92 0.43 -16.44
CA ALA A 37 -34.52 1.16 -15.25
C ALA A 37 -33.84 0.23 -14.22
N GLU A 38 -34.25 -1.04 -14.15
CA GLU A 38 -33.65 -2.03 -13.27
C GLU A 38 -32.20 -2.35 -13.66
N GLN A 39 -31.94 -2.63 -14.94
CA GLN A 39 -30.59 -2.91 -15.45
C GLN A 39 -29.69 -1.67 -15.34
N CYS A 40 -30.21 -0.49 -15.66
CA CYS A 40 -29.48 0.77 -15.48
C CYS A 40 -29.17 1.04 -14.01
N ASN A 41 -30.10 0.70 -13.09
CA ASN A 41 -29.86 0.80 -11.65
C ASN A 41 -28.78 -0.15 -11.16
N GLN A 42 -28.70 -1.38 -11.67
CA GLN A 42 -27.62 -2.31 -11.31
C GLN A 42 -26.25 -1.78 -11.75
N ILE A 43 -26.15 -1.30 -13.00
CA ILE A 43 -24.92 -0.67 -13.51
C ILE A 43 -24.55 0.55 -12.66
N LYS A 44 -25.53 1.39 -12.32
CA LYS A 44 -25.35 2.55 -11.46
C LYS A 44 -24.73 2.18 -10.11
N LEU A 45 -25.24 1.13 -9.46
CA LEU A 45 -24.71 0.65 -8.18
C LEU A 45 -23.27 0.15 -8.30
N MET A 46 -22.97 -0.67 -9.30
CA MET A 46 -21.59 -1.19 -9.49
C MET A 46 -20.59 -0.07 -9.76
N VAL A 47 -20.97 0.90 -10.57
CA VAL A 47 -20.10 2.03 -10.91
C VAL A 47 -19.87 2.93 -9.68
N GLN A 48 -20.86 3.06 -8.79
CA GLN A 48 -20.66 3.73 -7.50
C GLN A 48 -19.74 2.94 -6.57
N GLU A 49 -19.87 1.62 -6.49
CA GLU A 49 -18.97 0.79 -5.67
C GLU A 49 -17.53 0.86 -6.18
N LEU A 50 -17.34 0.88 -7.51
CA LEU A 50 -16.03 1.10 -8.11
C LEU A 50 -15.45 2.48 -7.75
N GLU A 51 -16.25 3.55 -7.82
CA GLU A 51 -15.81 4.90 -7.43
C GLU A 51 -15.41 4.94 -5.95
N LYS A 52 -16.20 4.34 -5.04
CA LYS A 52 -15.85 4.24 -3.62
C LYS A 52 -14.56 3.48 -3.38
N LEU A 53 -14.30 2.44 -4.19
CA LEU A 53 -13.09 1.63 -4.10
C LEU A 53 -11.85 2.39 -4.55
N LEU A 54 -11.96 3.19 -5.62
CA LEU A 54 -10.83 3.90 -6.21
C LEU A 54 -10.53 5.23 -5.51
N LYS A 55 -11.49 5.83 -4.82
CA LYS A 55 -11.31 7.13 -4.14
C LYS A 55 -10.20 7.13 -3.06
N PRO A 56 -10.06 6.13 -2.18
CA PRO A 56 -8.92 6.06 -1.26
C PRO A 56 -7.56 5.96 -1.96
N VAL A 57 -7.52 5.45 -3.18
CA VAL A 57 -6.28 5.35 -3.99
C VAL A 57 -5.91 6.73 -4.54
N GLU A 58 -6.90 7.50 -4.98
CA GLU A 58 -6.76 8.91 -5.40
C GLU A 58 -6.28 9.79 -4.23
N GLU A 59 -6.88 9.64 -3.04
CA GLU A 59 -6.60 10.49 -1.86
C GLU A 59 -5.27 10.16 -1.16
N LYS A 60 -4.85 8.89 -1.12
CA LYS A 60 -3.66 8.47 -0.37
C LYS A 60 -2.35 8.62 -1.16
N GLU A 61 -2.36 9.33 -2.30
CA GLU A 61 -1.22 9.51 -3.20
C GLU A 61 -0.35 8.25 -3.27
N TRP A 62 -0.90 7.15 -3.80
CA TRP A 62 -0.11 5.94 -3.95
C TRP A 62 1.02 6.21 -4.95
N SER A 63 2.18 6.61 -4.40
CA SER A 63 3.37 7.00 -5.16
C SER A 63 3.81 5.89 -6.11
N GLU A 64 3.58 4.65 -5.72
CA GLU A 64 3.76 3.45 -6.55
C GLU A 64 2.51 2.58 -6.50
N VAL A 65 1.93 2.35 -7.69
CA VAL A 65 0.86 1.39 -7.93
C VAL A 65 1.49 0.06 -8.37
N SER A 66 1.06 -1.07 -7.78
CA SER A 66 1.59 -2.38 -8.14
C SER A 66 1.24 -2.72 -9.60
N GLU A 67 2.00 -3.60 -10.24
CA GLU A 67 1.71 -4.05 -11.61
C GLU A 67 0.32 -4.70 -11.70
N ASN A 68 -0.06 -5.50 -10.69
CA ASN A 68 -1.38 -6.09 -10.58
C ASN A 68 -2.49 -5.03 -10.53
N MET A 69 -2.30 -3.96 -9.74
CA MET A 69 -3.28 -2.89 -9.64
C MET A 69 -3.35 -2.06 -10.93
N ASN A 70 -2.22 -1.76 -11.57
CA ASN A 70 -2.21 -1.08 -12.87
C ASN A 70 -2.93 -1.91 -13.95
N SER A 71 -2.69 -3.23 -13.99
CA SER A 71 -3.38 -4.15 -14.91
C SER A 71 -4.90 -4.16 -14.65
N ALA A 72 -5.31 -4.28 -13.38
CA ALA A 72 -6.72 -4.25 -13.00
C ALA A 72 -7.40 -2.93 -13.38
N LEU A 73 -6.72 -1.79 -13.17
CA LEU A 73 -7.23 -0.48 -13.56
C LEU A 73 -7.40 -0.34 -15.07
N LEU A 74 -6.47 -0.86 -15.87
CA LEU A 74 -6.59 -0.88 -17.34
C LEU A 74 -7.79 -1.69 -17.80
N GLU A 75 -8.04 -2.83 -17.18
CA GLU A 75 -9.20 -3.66 -17.47
C GLU A 75 -10.50 -2.95 -17.10
N VAL A 76 -10.56 -2.37 -15.90
CA VAL A 76 -11.68 -1.53 -15.44
C VAL A 76 -11.97 -0.40 -16.43
N LYS A 77 -10.94 0.33 -16.86
CA LYS A 77 -11.09 1.42 -17.83
C LYS A 77 -11.73 0.93 -19.14
N SER A 78 -11.20 -0.15 -19.71
CA SER A 78 -11.72 -0.74 -20.96
C SER A 78 -13.19 -1.16 -20.83
N VAL A 79 -13.56 -1.77 -19.71
CA VAL A 79 -14.94 -2.19 -19.46
C VAL A 79 -15.87 -0.99 -19.22
N LEU A 80 -15.42 0.05 -18.52
CA LEU A 80 -16.18 1.29 -18.36
C LEU A 80 -16.36 2.04 -19.70
N GLU A 81 -15.34 2.10 -20.55
CA GLU A 81 -15.45 2.71 -21.88
C GLU A 81 -16.50 1.97 -22.72
N SER A 82 -16.44 0.64 -22.74
CA SER A 82 -17.44 -0.22 -23.39
C SER A 82 -18.85 0.00 -22.82
N ALA A 83 -18.97 0.10 -21.48
CA ALA A 83 -20.24 0.39 -20.80
C ALA A 83 -20.81 1.75 -21.21
N ASN A 84 -19.96 2.78 -21.25
CA ASN A 84 -20.36 4.15 -21.57
C ASN A 84 -20.85 4.27 -23.03
N GLU A 85 -20.22 3.56 -23.96
CA GLU A 85 -20.69 3.46 -25.34
C GLU A 85 -22.03 2.74 -25.45
N PHE A 86 -22.18 1.60 -24.75
CA PHE A 86 -23.43 0.85 -24.73
C PHE A 86 -24.57 1.70 -24.17
N ILE A 87 -24.40 2.31 -23.00
CA ILE A 87 -25.41 3.18 -22.38
C ILE A 87 -25.73 4.40 -23.25
N LYS A 88 -24.75 4.96 -23.98
CA LYS A 88 -25.01 6.03 -24.97
C LYS A 88 -25.95 5.54 -26.08
N LYS A 89 -25.71 4.34 -26.64
CA LYS A 89 -26.61 3.72 -27.63
C LYS A 89 -28.01 3.47 -27.04
N CYS A 90 -28.09 3.12 -25.76
CA CYS A 90 -29.34 2.88 -25.03
C CYS A 90 -30.12 4.15 -24.68
N THR A 91 -29.51 5.33 -24.76
CA THR A 91 -30.14 6.61 -24.38
C THR A 91 -30.50 7.47 -25.60
N ASP A 92 -29.95 7.16 -26.79
CA ASP A 92 -30.34 7.75 -28.06
C ASP A 92 -31.81 7.42 -28.41
N SER A 93 -32.69 8.41 -28.26
CA SER A 93 -34.17 8.31 -28.39
C SER A 93 -34.67 7.58 -29.64
N ASN A 94 -33.95 7.65 -30.76
CA ASN A 94 -34.33 6.97 -32.01
C ASN A 94 -34.03 5.45 -31.98
N LYS A 95 -33.02 5.01 -31.23
CA LYS A 95 -32.63 3.58 -31.11
C LYS A 95 -33.39 2.86 -30.00
N VAL A 96 -33.82 3.59 -28.98
CA VAL A 96 -34.60 3.09 -27.83
C VAL A 96 -35.97 2.52 -28.23
N LYS A 97 -36.57 2.98 -29.34
CA LYS A 97 -37.82 2.40 -29.86
C LYS A 97 -37.61 1.05 -30.56
N LEU A 98 -36.41 0.83 -31.14
CA LEU A 98 -36.04 -0.41 -31.83
C LEU A 98 -35.49 -1.47 -30.87
N MET A 99 -34.69 -1.09 -29.89
CA MET A 99 -34.01 -1.99 -28.95
C MET A 99 -34.92 -2.71 -27.94
N VAL A 100 -36.05 -2.09 -27.56
CA VAL A 100 -37.00 -2.67 -26.58
C VAL A 100 -37.71 -3.92 -27.10
N LYS A 101 -37.63 -4.22 -28.39
CA LYS A 101 -38.32 -5.36 -29.01
C LYS A 101 -37.43 -6.58 -29.25
N SER A 102 -36.12 -6.48 -29.05
CA SER A 102 -35.17 -7.57 -29.34
C SER A 102 -34.64 -8.21 -28.07
N SER A 103 -34.79 -9.54 -27.94
CA SER A 103 -34.25 -10.35 -26.83
C SER A 103 -32.73 -10.19 -26.64
N GLY A 104 -31.96 -9.95 -27.71
CA GLY A 104 -30.52 -9.76 -27.64
C GLY A 104 -30.07 -8.54 -26.82
N PHE A 105 -30.94 -7.56 -26.60
CA PHE A 105 -30.58 -6.36 -25.85
C PHE A 105 -30.48 -6.59 -24.33
N LEU A 106 -31.35 -7.46 -23.79
CA LEU A 106 -31.27 -7.88 -22.40
C LEU A 106 -30.01 -8.72 -22.15
N GLU A 107 -29.63 -9.55 -23.12
CA GLU A 107 -28.42 -10.36 -23.09
C GLU A 107 -27.15 -9.50 -23.11
N GLU A 108 -27.12 -8.42 -23.90
CA GLU A 108 -26.02 -7.43 -23.88
C GLU A 108 -25.91 -6.74 -22.51
N PHE A 109 -27.02 -6.35 -21.88
CA PHE A 109 -27.01 -5.81 -20.52
C PHE A 109 -26.45 -6.81 -19.50
N ASN A 110 -26.88 -8.06 -19.56
CA ASN A 110 -26.40 -9.11 -18.66
C ASN A 110 -24.90 -9.37 -18.87
N THR A 111 -24.43 -9.39 -20.12
CA THR A 111 -23.02 -9.54 -20.45
C THR A 111 -22.20 -8.37 -19.90
N LEU A 112 -22.69 -7.14 -20.05
CA LEU A 112 -22.03 -5.96 -19.49
C LEU A 112 -21.99 -6.00 -17.96
N ASN A 113 -23.08 -6.45 -17.34
CA ASN A 113 -23.19 -6.58 -15.88
C ASN A 113 -22.18 -7.60 -15.34
N GLN A 114 -22.07 -8.76 -15.99
CA GLN A 114 -21.07 -9.78 -15.65
C GLN A 114 -19.64 -9.25 -15.80
N LYS A 115 -19.34 -8.53 -16.89
CA LYS A 115 -18.02 -7.92 -17.10
C LYS A 115 -17.69 -6.88 -16.02
N LEU A 116 -18.63 -5.98 -15.71
CA LEU A 116 -18.46 -4.97 -14.65
C LEU A 116 -18.25 -5.61 -13.28
N SER A 117 -19.02 -6.64 -12.94
CA SER A 117 -18.84 -7.39 -11.70
C SER A 117 -17.47 -8.08 -11.64
N SER A 118 -17.05 -8.72 -12.73
CA SER A 118 -15.74 -9.37 -12.83
C SER A 118 -14.60 -8.38 -12.60
N VAL A 119 -14.59 -7.25 -13.32
CA VAL A 119 -13.51 -6.26 -13.15
C VAL A 119 -13.54 -5.59 -11.79
N LEU A 120 -14.72 -5.43 -11.17
CA LEU A 120 -14.83 -4.92 -9.80
C LEU A 120 -14.20 -5.89 -8.80
N VAL A 121 -14.44 -7.19 -8.94
CA VAL A 121 -13.76 -8.21 -8.10
C VAL A 121 -12.26 -8.22 -8.34
N THR A 122 -11.80 -8.14 -9.60
CA THR A 122 -10.37 -8.05 -9.94
C THR A 122 -9.72 -6.83 -9.29
N ALA A 123 -10.36 -5.65 -9.41
CA ALA A 123 -9.87 -4.41 -8.80
C ALA A 123 -9.86 -4.49 -7.26
N CYS A 124 -10.90 -5.06 -6.64
CA CYS A 124 -10.92 -5.33 -5.19
C CYS A 124 -9.73 -6.17 -4.73
N ASN A 125 -9.42 -7.22 -5.48
CA ASN A 125 -8.32 -8.13 -5.14
C ASN A 125 -6.96 -7.46 -5.30
N ALA A 126 -6.73 -6.79 -6.43
CA ALA A 126 -5.49 -6.07 -6.68
C ALA A 126 -5.24 -4.96 -5.63
N MET A 127 -6.30 -4.25 -5.22
CA MET A 127 -6.21 -3.23 -4.19
C MET A 127 -5.87 -3.81 -2.81
N ARG A 128 -6.44 -4.96 -2.47
CA ARG A 128 -6.14 -5.66 -1.20
C ARG A 128 -4.69 -6.15 -1.18
N GLU A 129 -4.23 -6.78 -2.25
CA GLU A 129 -2.85 -7.24 -2.39
C GLU A 129 -1.86 -6.07 -2.22
N GLN A 130 -2.15 -4.92 -2.84
CA GLN A 130 -1.30 -3.75 -2.72
C GLN A 130 -1.25 -3.20 -1.29
N LEU A 131 -2.38 -3.22 -0.57
CA LEU A 131 -2.43 -2.80 0.82
C LEU A 131 -1.60 -3.74 1.72
N GLU A 132 -1.79 -5.05 1.56
CA GLU A 132 -1.04 -6.07 2.30
C GLU A 132 0.48 -5.97 2.07
N GLU A 133 0.90 -5.68 0.83
CA GLU A 133 2.32 -5.49 0.51
C GLU A 133 2.90 -4.25 1.22
N LYS A 134 2.15 -3.14 1.24
CA LYS A 134 2.57 -1.93 1.96
C LYS A 134 2.65 -2.15 3.47
N GLU A 135 1.69 -2.84 4.06
CA GLU A 135 1.69 -3.18 5.48
C GLU A 135 2.89 -4.06 5.85
N LYS A 136 3.21 -5.07 5.04
CA LYS A 136 4.41 -5.90 5.23
C LYS A 136 5.70 -5.09 5.16
N LYS A 137 5.80 -4.17 4.20
CA LYS A 137 6.97 -3.27 4.05
C LYS A 137 7.12 -2.34 5.26
N LEU A 138 6.03 -1.80 5.79
CA LEU A 138 6.04 -0.97 6.99
C LEU A 138 6.49 -1.76 8.22
N ALA A 139 5.89 -2.94 8.45
CA ALA A 139 6.26 -3.81 9.57
C ALA A 139 7.74 -4.23 9.51
N GLN A 140 8.26 -4.52 8.31
CA GLN A 140 9.69 -4.83 8.13
C GLN A 140 10.59 -3.65 8.52
N LYS A 141 10.24 -2.43 8.11
CA LYS A 141 10.99 -1.21 8.46
C LYS A 141 10.97 -0.97 9.96
N GLU A 142 9.82 -1.15 10.62
CA GLU A 142 9.71 -1.02 12.08
C GLU A 142 10.62 -2.02 12.80
N VAL A 143 10.60 -3.29 12.39
CA VAL A 143 11.50 -4.32 12.95
C VAL A 143 12.98 -3.95 12.73
N GLU A 144 13.34 -3.42 11.56
CA GLU A 144 14.72 -2.99 11.29
C GLU A 144 15.15 -1.81 12.18
N ILE A 145 14.26 -0.84 12.41
CA ILE A 145 14.50 0.28 13.33
C ILE A 145 14.71 -0.25 14.75
N THR A 146 13.81 -1.09 15.26
CA THR A 146 13.93 -1.67 16.61
C THR A 146 15.22 -2.47 16.76
N LYS A 147 15.64 -3.23 15.74
CA LYS A 147 16.92 -3.96 15.78
C LYS A 147 18.12 -3.03 15.91
N LYS A 148 18.12 -1.89 15.19
CA LYS A 148 19.20 -0.89 15.28
C LYS A 148 19.23 -0.23 16.65
N GLU A 149 18.06 0.09 17.22
CA GLU A 149 17.94 0.66 18.57
C GLU A 149 18.46 -0.31 19.64
N ILE A 150 18.06 -1.59 19.59
CA ILE A 150 18.56 -2.63 20.49
C ILE A 150 20.08 -2.79 20.37
N ALA A 151 20.62 -2.79 19.16
CA ALA A 151 22.06 -2.92 18.95
C ALA A 151 22.85 -1.73 19.52
N MET A 152 22.29 -0.52 19.48
CA MET A 152 22.90 0.67 20.08
C MET A 152 22.91 0.59 21.60
N THR A 153 21.77 0.27 22.20
CA THR A 153 21.64 0.11 23.66
C THR A 153 22.51 -1.02 24.22
N LEU A 154 22.64 -2.14 23.50
CA LEU A 154 23.54 -3.23 23.91
C LEU A 154 25.01 -2.78 23.94
N LYS A 155 25.46 -1.96 22.98
CA LYS A 155 26.81 -1.40 22.99
C LYS A 155 27.04 -0.43 24.15
N GLU A 156 26.06 0.41 24.45
CA GLU A 156 26.12 1.34 25.60
C GLU A 156 26.23 0.58 26.94
N ILE A 157 25.43 -0.48 27.10
CA ILE A 157 25.51 -1.35 28.28
C ILE A 157 26.88 -2.01 28.38
N GLU A 158 27.43 -2.52 27.28
CA GLU A 158 28.77 -3.16 27.27
C GLU A 158 29.87 -2.18 27.67
N MET A 159 29.83 -0.94 27.16
CA MET A 159 30.80 0.10 27.56
C MET A 159 30.68 0.43 29.05
N THR A 160 29.45 0.61 29.54
CA THR A 160 29.18 0.90 30.96
C THR A 160 29.67 -0.23 31.87
N GLN A 161 29.47 -1.49 31.47
CA GLN A 161 29.95 -2.65 32.22
C GLN A 161 31.48 -2.66 32.32
N LYS A 162 32.19 -2.36 31.22
CA LYS A 162 33.66 -2.28 31.21
C LYS A 162 34.19 -1.14 32.09
N GLU A 163 33.51 0.00 32.10
CA GLU A 163 33.87 1.13 32.98
C GLU A 163 33.71 0.75 34.46
N VAL A 164 32.59 0.13 34.83
CA VAL A 164 32.37 -0.34 36.21
C VAL A 164 33.43 -1.36 36.64
N GLU A 165 33.78 -2.32 35.77
CA GLU A 165 34.81 -3.32 36.06
C GLU A 165 36.20 -2.67 36.24
N MET A 166 36.51 -1.66 35.43
CA MET A 166 37.77 -0.92 35.52
C MET A 166 37.84 -0.12 36.83
N ASP A 167 36.77 0.59 37.19
CA ASP A 167 36.68 1.35 38.43
C ASP A 167 36.82 0.46 39.67
N GLU A 168 36.23 -0.74 39.64
CA GLU A 168 36.37 -1.71 40.73
C GLU A 168 37.82 -2.21 40.87
N LYS A 169 38.49 -2.56 39.75
CA LYS A 169 39.91 -2.93 39.76
C LYS A 169 40.80 -1.79 40.29
N ASN A 170 40.52 -0.55 39.89
CA ASN A 170 41.26 0.62 40.36
C ASN A 170 41.10 0.84 41.88
N ARG A 171 39.88 0.68 42.41
CA ARG A 171 39.63 0.74 43.86
C ARG A 171 40.37 -0.35 44.63
N ILE A 172 40.41 -1.56 44.10
CA ILE A 172 41.16 -2.67 44.72
C ILE A 172 42.66 -2.37 44.73
N LEU A 173 43.21 -1.89 43.62
CA LEU A 173 44.63 -1.54 43.50
C LEU A 173 45.03 -0.41 44.46
N ALA A 174 44.21 0.63 44.58
CA ALA A 174 44.45 1.73 45.52
C ALA A 174 44.53 1.23 46.97
N ARG A 175 43.59 0.36 47.39
CA ARG A 175 43.63 -0.27 48.72
C ARG A 175 44.88 -1.13 48.93
N GLN A 176 45.32 -1.87 47.91
CA GLN A 176 46.55 -2.66 47.99
C GLN A 176 47.78 -1.76 48.17
N GLN A 177 47.86 -0.64 47.45
CA GLN A 177 48.94 0.34 47.60
C GLN A 177 48.97 0.97 48.99
N GLU A 178 47.82 1.35 49.55
CA GLU A 178 47.72 1.85 50.94
C GLU A 178 48.23 0.82 51.95
N ILE A 179 47.86 -0.45 51.80
CA ILE A 179 48.33 -1.53 52.68
C ILE A 179 49.85 -1.69 52.58
N ILE A 180 50.41 -1.70 51.37
CA ILE A 180 51.86 -1.82 51.15
C ILE A 180 52.60 -0.66 51.83
N GLN A 181 52.14 0.58 51.64
CA GLN A 181 52.73 1.75 52.30
C GLN A 181 52.69 1.65 53.83
N HIS A 182 51.59 1.17 54.41
CA HIS A 182 51.50 0.96 55.85
C HIS A 182 52.48 -0.11 56.36
N LEU A 183 52.66 -1.21 55.62
CA LEU A 183 53.62 -2.26 55.97
C LEU A 183 55.07 -1.77 55.89
N GLU A 184 55.40 -1.01 54.84
CA GLU A 184 56.72 -0.38 54.67
C GLU A 184 57.04 0.60 55.81
N ALA A 185 56.09 1.48 56.15
CA ALA A 185 56.24 2.43 57.25
C ALA A 185 56.43 1.73 58.60
N ARG A 186 55.70 0.63 58.84
CA ARG A 186 55.83 -0.15 60.08
C ARG A 186 57.16 -0.89 60.17
N SER A 187 57.68 -1.40 59.05
CA SER A 187 59.00 -2.03 58.98
C SER A 187 60.11 -1.04 59.35
N PHE A 188 60.03 0.20 58.85
CA PHE A 188 60.99 1.27 59.17
C PHE A 188 61.02 1.64 60.66
N CYS A 189 59.88 1.64 61.36
CA CYS A 189 59.81 1.95 62.79
C CYS A 189 60.38 0.85 63.71
N VAL A 190 60.58 -0.37 63.23
CA VAL A 190 61.11 -1.49 64.04
C VAL A 190 62.64 -1.59 63.96
N VAL A 191 63.26 -0.91 62.99
CA VAL A 191 64.71 -0.97 62.71
C VAL A 191 65.49 0.22 63.32
N LEU A 192 64.81 1.22 63.88
CA LEU A 192 65.38 2.38 64.60
C LEU A 192 65.25 2.22 66.12
#